data_AF-A0A238UBQ4-F1
#
_entry.id   AF-A0A238UBQ4-F1
#
_cell.length_a   1.000
_cell.length_b   1.000
_cell.length_c   1.000
_cell.angle_alpha   90.00
_cell.angle_beta   90.00
_cell.angle_gamma   90.00
#
_symmetry.space_group_name_H-M   'P 1'
#
loop_
_entity.id
_entity.type
_entity.pdbx_description
1 polymer ?
#
loop_
_entity_poly.entity_id
_entity_poly.type
_entity_poly.pdbx_seq_one_letter_code
_entity_poly.pdbx_strand_id
1 'polypeptide(L)'
;MKPKNNKELKEKEVRKIYRQLDVLYEKKSQLKLIKLNQPYRHGWFKELIITNTIDKYANKEYIEEVYRLVEKKVWAKTKEEAERKWRYQISKYLINKETPTLNKKQYNKLSIEAKKLCIPFQYYTERKNLRTRFYIKIPKGAYKIKFTRAYVTHTRNVDPQLDKQIAFLKQKLKSKGYYETERKLFPWLTYDDWPSYRESRQEGKRKVRDLKNKGIKYLMNEAC
;
A
#
# COMPACT_ATOMS: atom_id res chain seq x y z
N MET A 1 -46.81 -2.97 18.73
CA MET A 1 -45.39 -2.73 18.37
C MET A 1 -45.31 -2.27 16.93
N LYS A 2 -44.66 -1.13 16.62
CA LYS A 2 -44.48 -0.68 15.23
C LYS A 2 -43.53 -1.65 14.49
N PRO A 3 -43.84 -2.06 13.25
CA PRO A 3 -42.96 -2.95 12.48
C PRO A 3 -41.60 -2.28 12.28
N LYS A 4 -40.51 -3.04 12.51
CA LYS A 4 -39.15 -2.54 12.26
C LYS A 4 -39.00 -2.15 10.79
N ASN A 5 -38.46 -0.97 10.53
CA ASN A 5 -38.22 -0.47 9.19
C ASN A 5 -37.26 -1.42 8.45
N ASN A 6 -37.67 -1.94 7.29
CA ASN A 6 -36.86 -2.86 6.47
C ASN A 6 -35.45 -2.33 6.17
N LYS A 7 -35.26 -1.01 6.15
CA LYS A 7 -33.94 -0.37 5.98
C LYS A 7 -33.01 -0.61 7.17
N GLU A 8 -33.52 -0.46 8.40
CA GLU A 8 -32.72 -0.67 9.62
C GLU A 8 -32.33 -2.14 9.81
N LEU A 9 -33.22 -3.06 9.41
CA LEU A 9 -32.91 -4.50 9.42
C LEU A 9 -31.76 -4.81 8.46
N LYS A 10 -31.80 -4.28 7.23
CA LYS A 10 -30.72 -4.44 6.24
C LYS A 10 -29.41 -3.82 6.71
N GLU A 11 -29.43 -2.63 7.31
CA GLU A 11 -28.22 -2.00 7.86
C GLU A 11 -27.58 -2.87 8.95
N LYS A 12 -28.38 -3.45 9.86
CA LYS A 12 -27.89 -4.37 10.89
C LYS A 12 -27.31 -5.65 10.31
N GLU A 13 -27.94 -6.20 9.28
CA GLU A 13 -27.44 -7.39 8.60
C GLU A 13 -26.12 -7.12 7.87
N VAL A 14 -26.00 -6.01 7.15
CA VAL A 14 -24.73 -5.62 6.50
C VAL A 14 -23.61 -5.54 7.54
N ARG A 15 -23.84 -4.88 8.68
CA ARG A 15 -22.84 -4.83 9.78
C ARG A 15 -22.50 -6.22 10.31
N LYS A 16 -23.48 -7.12 10.42
CA LYS A 16 -23.26 -8.51 10.86
C LYS A 16 -22.40 -9.27 9.85
N ILE A 17 -22.63 -9.10 8.55
CA ILE A 17 -21.83 -9.72 7.49
C ILE A 17 -20.37 -9.26 7.58
N TYR A 18 -20.12 -7.97 7.78
CA TYR A 18 -18.76 -7.45 7.93
C TYR A 18 -18.03 -8.03 9.16
N ARG A 19 -18.70 -8.08 10.32
CA ARG A 19 -18.14 -8.74 11.51
C ARG A 19 -17.81 -10.22 11.25
N GLN A 20 -18.67 -10.92 10.52
CA GLN A 20 -18.41 -12.31 10.13
C GLN A 20 -17.21 -12.42 9.20
N LEU A 21 -17.11 -11.52 8.21
CA LEU A 21 -15.95 -11.47 7.31
C LEU A 21 -14.66 -11.21 8.08
N ASP A 22 -14.65 -10.29 9.05
CA ASP A 22 -13.48 -10.00 9.88
C ASP A 22 -13.00 -11.25 10.63
N VAL A 23 -13.92 -11.98 11.28
CA VAL A 23 -13.61 -13.25 11.96
C VAL A 23 -13.08 -14.30 10.97
N LEU A 24 -13.67 -14.40 9.77
CA LEU A 24 -13.22 -15.35 8.75
C LEU A 24 -11.83 -14.98 8.21
N TYR A 25 -11.54 -13.70 8.01
CA TYR A 25 -10.21 -13.24 7.60
C TYR A 25 -9.16 -13.45 8.68
N GLU A 26 -9.53 -13.26 9.95
CA GLU A 26 -8.67 -13.55 11.08
C GLU A 26 -8.31 -15.05 11.12
N LYS A 27 -9.31 -15.93 11.01
CA LYS A 27 -9.09 -17.39 10.86
C LYS A 27 -8.20 -17.71 9.67
N LYS A 28 -8.45 -17.09 8.51
CA LYS A 28 -7.62 -17.28 7.30
C LYS A 28 -6.18 -16.81 7.50
N SER A 29 -5.97 -15.77 8.31
CA SER A 29 -4.63 -15.25 8.61
C SER A 29 -3.83 -16.16 9.55
N GLN A 30 -4.52 -16.92 10.39
CA GLN A 30 -3.98 -17.89 11.35
C GLN A 30 -3.66 -19.26 10.71
N LEU A 31 -4.06 -19.50 9.46
CA LEU A 31 -3.71 -20.73 8.74
C LEU A 31 -2.19 -20.88 8.64
N LYS A 32 -1.72 -22.12 8.81
CA LYS A 32 -0.29 -22.46 8.79
C LYS A 32 0.37 -22.06 7.47
N LEU A 33 1.60 -21.56 7.56
CA LEU A 33 2.47 -21.35 6.41
C LEU A 33 3.07 -22.69 5.98
N ILE A 34 2.95 -22.99 4.70
CA ILE A 34 3.51 -24.18 4.06
C ILE A 34 4.69 -23.71 3.20
N LYS A 35 5.83 -24.37 3.36
CA LYS A 35 7.01 -24.15 2.52
C LYS A 35 6.73 -24.70 1.13
N LEU A 36 6.99 -23.90 0.11
CA LEU A 36 6.87 -24.33 -1.28
C LEU A 36 8.06 -25.23 -1.65
N ASN A 37 7.79 -26.28 -2.42
CA ASN A 37 8.83 -27.16 -2.98
C ASN A 37 9.77 -26.39 -3.90
N GLN A 38 9.20 -25.49 -4.71
CA GLN A 38 9.96 -24.60 -5.59
C GLN A 38 9.53 -23.15 -5.33
N PRO A 39 10.47 -22.26 -4.98
CA PRO A 39 10.14 -20.85 -4.80
C PRO A 39 9.86 -20.20 -6.15
N TYR A 40 8.75 -19.47 -6.25
CA TYR A 40 8.44 -18.72 -7.47
C TYR A 40 8.87 -17.26 -7.32
N ARG A 41 9.28 -16.67 -8.43
CA ARG A 41 9.69 -15.27 -8.48
C ARG A 41 8.46 -14.37 -8.43
N HIS A 42 8.46 -13.43 -7.50
CA HIS A 42 7.36 -12.50 -7.28
C HIS A 42 7.75 -11.04 -7.51
N GLY A 43 9.04 -10.73 -7.69
CA GLY A 43 9.46 -9.38 -8.08
C GLY A 43 10.93 -9.10 -7.84
N TRP A 44 11.22 -7.89 -7.39
CA TRP A 44 12.55 -7.39 -7.02
C TRP A 44 12.52 -6.70 -5.67
N PHE A 45 13.60 -6.87 -4.91
CA PHE A 45 13.94 -5.99 -3.82
C PHE A 45 15.02 -5.02 -4.27
N LYS A 46 14.93 -3.76 -3.84
CA LYS A 46 16.06 -2.84 -3.79
C LYS A 46 16.51 -2.77 -2.34
N GLU A 47 17.76 -3.13 -2.08
CA GLU A 47 18.29 -3.38 -0.73
C GLU A 47 19.57 -2.59 -0.48
N LEU A 48 19.65 -1.96 0.69
CA LEU A 48 20.87 -1.44 1.29
C LEU A 48 21.56 -2.58 2.03
N ILE A 49 22.83 -2.84 1.70
CA ILE A 49 23.61 -3.94 2.27
C ILE A 49 24.95 -3.39 2.74
N ILE A 50 25.35 -3.74 3.97
CA ILE A 50 26.70 -3.46 4.47
C ILE A 50 27.71 -4.34 3.73
N THR A 51 28.83 -3.74 3.33
CA THR A 51 29.95 -4.42 2.70
C THR A 51 31.02 -4.79 3.73
N ASN A 52 31.82 -5.81 3.45
CA ASN A 52 32.92 -6.26 4.35
C ASN A 52 33.98 -5.17 4.61
N THR A 53 34.02 -4.14 3.79
CA THR A 53 34.83 -2.93 4.00
C THR A 53 34.49 -2.18 5.29
N ILE A 54 33.36 -2.49 5.93
CA ILE A 54 32.99 -1.92 7.24
C ILE A 54 34.04 -2.21 8.32
N ASP A 55 34.74 -3.34 8.22
CA ASP A 55 35.76 -3.75 9.20
C ASP A 55 36.96 -2.79 9.28
N LYS A 56 37.15 -1.95 8.25
CA LYS A 56 38.21 -0.92 8.23
C LYS A 56 37.89 0.27 9.12
N TYR A 57 36.64 0.44 9.55
CA TYR A 57 36.20 1.60 10.30
C TYR A 57 36.18 1.30 11.80
N ALA A 58 36.81 2.17 12.60
CA ALA A 58 36.84 2.06 14.06
C ALA A 58 35.42 2.06 14.70
N ASN A 59 34.45 2.69 14.03
CA ASN A 59 33.06 2.79 14.48
C ASN A 59 32.14 1.72 13.85
N LYS A 60 32.68 0.57 13.42
CA LYS A 60 31.90 -0.49 12.75
C LYS A 60 30.66 -0.94 13.54
N GLU A 61 30.81 -1.12 14.85
CA GLU A 61 29.74 -1.60 15.73
C GLU A 61 28.55 -0.63 15.73
N TYR A 62 28.84 0.66 15.76
CA TYR A 62 27.84 1.73 15.72
C TYR A 62 27.17 1.84 14.33
N ILE A 63 27.92 1.60 13.26
CA ILE A 63 27.35 1.55 11.90
C ILE A 63 26.39 0.36 11.78
N GLU A 64 26.76 -0.81 12.30
CA GLU A 64 25.88 -1.98 12.33
C GLU A 64 24.62 -1.74 13.17
N GLU A 65 24.75 -1.08 14.31
CA GLU A 65 23.64 -0.72 15.19
C GLU A 65 22.63 0.17 14.45
N VAL A 66 23.11 1.24 13.80
CA VAL A 66 22.28 2.12 12.97
C VAL A 66 21.62 1.32 11.86
N TYR A 67 22.38 0.50 11.13
CA TYR A 67 21.87 -0.31 10.04
C TYR A 67 20.75 -1.26 10.48
N ARG A 68 20.82 -1.85 11.69
CA ARG A 68 19.77 -2.72 12.24
C ARG A 68 18.41 -2.02 12.35
N LEU A 69 18.38 -0.72 12.64
CA LEU A 69 17.14 0.04 12.82
C LEU A 69 16.58 0.67 11.55
N VAL A 70 17.38 0.75 10.49
CA VAL A 70 16.98 1.33 9.20
C VAL A 70 16.12 0.36 8.40
N GLU A 71 15.18 0.90 7.62
CA GLU A 71 14.47 0.14 6.60
C GLU A 71 15.43 -0.23 5.46
N LYS A 72 15.87 -1.49 5.41
CA LYS A 72 16.94 -1.93 4.50
C LYS A 72 16.48 -2.24 3.09
N LYS A 73 15.20 -2.57 2.90
CA LYS A 73 14.70 -3.13 1.64
C LYS A 73 13.32 -2.64 1.27
N VAL A 74 13.10 -2.51 -0.03
CA VAL A 74 11.80 -2.19 -0.62
C VAL A 74 11.48 -3.20 -1.70
N TRP A 75 10.27 -3.77 -1.63
CA TRP A 75 9.75 -4.70 -2.62
C TRP A 75 8.93 -3.99 -3.71
N ALA A 76 9.12 -4.41 -4.96
CA ALA A 76 8.19 -4.10 -6.04
C ALA A 76 8.16 -5.21 -7.11
N LYS A 77 7.20 -5.12 -8.03
CA LYS A 77 7.04 -6.10 -9.11
C LYS A 77 8.17 -5.98 -10.12
N THR A 78 8.55 -4.76 -10.49
CA THR A 78 9.64 -4.46 -11.44
C THR A 78 10.80 -3.73 -10.76
N LYS A 79 11.97 -3.70 -11.42
CA LYS A 79 13.14 -2.93 -10.91
C LYS A 79 12.86 -1.44 -10.86
N GLU A 80 12.21 -0.90 -11.89
CA GLU A 80 11.85 0.52 -12.00
C GLU A 80 10.90 0.95 -10.90
N GLU A 81 9.90 0.12 -10.59
CA GLU A 81 9.01 0.39 -9.47
C GLU A 81 9.75 0.35 -8.13
N ALA A 82 10.68 -0.60 -7.95
CA ALA A 82 11.49 -0.68 -6.74
C ALA A 82 12.38 0.56 -6.60
N GLU A 83 12.98 1.03 -7.69
CA GLU A 83 13.72 2.29 -7.76
C GLU A 83 12.84 3.48 -7.37
N ARG A 84 11.66 3.59 -7.97
CA ARG A 84 10.70 4.67 -7.70
C ARG A 84 10.27 4.67 -6.24
N LYS A 85 9.93 3.51 -5.67
CA LYS A 85 9.54 3.41 -4.25
C LYS A 85 10.70 3.75 -3.32
N TRP A 86 11.92 3.31 -3.64
CA TRP A 86 13.13 3.66 -2.88
C TRP A 86 13.39 5.17 -2.89
N ARG A 87 13.34 5.79 -4.07
CA ARG A 87 13.46 7.25 -4.21
C ARG A 87 12.39 7.99 -3.42
N TYR A 88 11.14 7.55 -3.52
CA TYR A 88 10.03 8.12 -2.75
C TYR A 88 10.27 8.02 -1.25
N GLN A 89 10.75 6.87 -0.76
CA GLN A 89 11.04 6.67 0.67
C GLN A 89 12.14 7.62 1.17
N ILE A 90 13.17 7.84 0.37
CA ILE A 90 14.27 8.77 0.65
C ILE A 90 13.78 10.22 0.62
N SER A 91 13.09 10.60 -0.46
CA SER A 91 12.66 11.98 -0.69
C SER A 91 11.44 12.38 0.13
N LYS A 92 10.76 11.44 0.79
CA LYS A 92 9.57 11.66 1.63
C LYS A 92 9.75 12.79 2.64
N TYR A 93 10.98 13.02 3.10
CA TYR A 93 11.32 14.02 4.09
C TYR A 93 12.22 15.13 3.55
N LEU A 94 12.19 15.35 2.22
CA LEU A 94 12.97 16.39 1.53
C LEU A 94 14.49 16.24 1.69
N ILE A 95 14.96 15.00 1.87
CA ILE A 95 16.38 14.67 1.90
C ILE A 95 16.71 13.74 0.75
N ASN A 96 17.53 14.22 -0.19
CA ASN A 96 18.04 13.41 -1.29
C ASN A 96 19.36 12.73 -0.91
N LYS A 97 19.31 11.77 0.02
CA LYS A 97 20.44 10.89 0.35
C LYS A 97 20.12 9.46 0.00
N GLU A 98 21.10 8.69 -0.46
CA GLU A 98 20.89 7.30 -0.90
C GLU A 98 20.36 6.35 0.20
N THR A 99 20.49 6.74 1.46
CA THR A 99 20.09 5.96 2.63
C THR A 99 18.79 6.49 3.24
N PRO A 100 17.87 5.60 3.67
CA PRO A 100 16.67 5.99 4.40
C PRO A 100 16.98 6.69 5.74
N THR A 101 15.99 7.39 6.29
CA THR A 101 16.12 8.17 7.53
C THR A 101 15.50 7.45 8.73
N LEU A 102 15.95 7.80 9.94
CA LEU A 102 15.39 7.30 11.19
C LEU A 102 14.35 8.26 11.77
N ASN A 103 13.33 7.69 12.41
CA ASN A 103 12.40 8.42 13.24
C ASN A 103 12.97 8.63 14.67
N LYS A 104 12.36 9.53 15.45
CA LYS A 104 12.78 9.83 16.83
C LYS A 104 12.78 8.60 17.75
N LYS A 105 11.82 7.68 17.59
CA LYS A 105 11.75 6.44 18.39
C LYS A 105 12.90 5.50 18.08
N GLN A 106 13.30 5.37 16.82
CA GLN A 106 14.45 4.58 16.38
C GLN A 106 15.74 5.23 16.87
N TYR A 107 15.90 6.54 16.71
CA TYR A 107 17.07 7.28 17.18
C TYR A 107 17.28 7.12 18.69
N ASN A 108 16.21 7.15 19.49
CA ASN A 108 16.32 7.02 20.94
C ASN A 108 16.82 5.64 21.39
N LYS A 109 16.63 4.59 20.58
CA LYS A 109 17.13 3.23 20.86
C LYS A 109 18.63 3.08 20.62
N LEU A 110 19.26 4.05 19.95
CA LEU A 110 20.68 4.00 19.64
C LEU A 110 21.56 4.33 20.85
N SER A 111 22.73 3.72 20.90
CA SER A 111 23.84 4.09 21.77
C SER A 111 24.29 5.53 21.52
N ILE A 112 24.98 6.13 22.49
CA ILE A 112 25.46 7.52 22.41
C ILE A 112 26.38 7.71 21.20
N GLU A 113 27.25 6.74 20.94
CA GLU A 113 28.19 6.79 19.81
C GLU A 113 27.47 6.59 18.46
N ALA A 114 26.50 5.67 18.38
CA ALA A 114 25.68 5.50 17.17
C ALA A 114 24.82 6.74 16.86
N LYS A 115 24.38 7.47 17.89
CA LYS A 115 23.69 8.75 17.71
C LYS A 115 24.56 9.80 17.02
N LYS A 116 25.89 9.81 17.22
CA LYS A 116 26.80 10.74 16.53
C LYS A 116 26.83 10.54 15.01
N LEU A 117 26.48 9.36 14.52
CA LEU A 117 26.35 9.06 13.09
C LEU A 117 25.05 9.61 12.48
N CYS A 118 24.14 10.11 13.30
CA CYS A 118 22.83 10.57 12.90
C CYS A 118 22.73 12.08 13.03
N ILE A 119 22.24 12.76 12.00
CA ILE A 119 22.08 14.22 12.03
C ILE A 119 20.60 14.58 12.07
N PRO A 120 20.17 15.33 13.10
CA PRO A 120 18.80 15.80 13.20
C PRO A 120 18.53 16.82 12.09
N PHE A 121 17.34 16.74 11.52
CA PHE A 121 16.79 17.77 10.65
C PHE A 121 15.30 17.89 10.91
N GLN A 122 14.75 19.07 10.65
CA GLN A 122 13.33 19.33 10.79
C GLN A 122 12.68 19.41 9.40
N TYR A 123 11.45 18.93 9.31
CA TYR A 123 10.66 19.00 8.08
C TYR A 123 9.19 19.21 8.43
N TYR A 124 8.46 19.83 7.49
CA TYR A 124 7.02 19.96 7.59
C TYR A 124 6.34 18.72 7.01
N THR A 125 5.39 18.16 7.75
CA THR A 125 4.50 17.12 7.24
C THR A 125 3.44 17.71 6.31
N GLU A 126 2.73 16.85 5.55
CA GLU A 126 1.59 17.26 4.72
C GLU A 126 0.54 18.07 5.49
N ARG A 127 0.37 17.78 6.79
CA ARG A 127 -0.51 18.52 7.71
C ARG A 127 0.13 19.77 8.31
N LYS A 128 1.25 20.27 7.76
CA LYS A 128 2.04 21.41 8.23
C LYS A 128 2.60 21.30 9.66
N ASN A 129 2.62 20.10 10.24
CA ASN A 129 3.27 19.89 11.54
C ASN A 129 4.78 19.74 11.36
N LEU A 130 5.56 20.49 12.14
CA LEU A 130 7.01 20.38 12.20
C LEU A 130 7.41 19.08 12.93
N ARG A 131 8.27 18.27 12.31
CA ARG A 131 8.78 17.03 12.91
C ARG A 131 10.28 16.91 12.71
N THR A 132 10.95 16.29 13.68
CA THR A 132 12.37 15.97 13.61
C THR A 132 12.59 14.54 13.10
N ARG A 133 13.52 14.40 12.16
CA ARG A 133 14.02 13.13 11.62
C ARG A 133 15.53 13.14 11.68
N PHE A 134 16.14 11.97 11.52
CA PHE A 134 17.59 11.83 11.58
C PHE A 134 18.07 11.14 10.31
N TYR A 135 18.90 11.82 9.52
CA TYR A 135 19.57 11.16 8.41
C TYR A 135 20.89 10.56 8.89
N ILE A 136 21.33 9.53 8.19
CA ILE A 136 22.48 8.74 8.61
C ILE A 136 23.72 9.15 7.79
N LYS A 137 24.86 9.31 8.48
CA LYS A 137 26.19 9.49 7.88
C LYS A 137 26.98 8.17 7.97
N ILE A 138 26.61 7.20 7.14
CA ILE A 138 27.46 6.01 6.92
C ILE A 138 28.41 6.32 5.76
N PRO A 139 29.70 5.97 5.86
CA PRO A 139 30.63 6.09 4.74
C PRO A 139 30.12 5.35 3.50
N LYS A 140 30.20 5.98 2.31
CA LYS A 140 29.74 5.36 1.05
C LYS A 140 30.40 4.01 0.77
N GLY A 141 31.65 3.84 1.21
CA GLY A 141 32.39 2.58 1.05
C GLY A 141 31.90 1.45 1.96
N ALA A 142 31.10 1.72 3.00
CA ALA A 142 30.62 0.73 3.96
C ALA A 142 29.27 0.11 3.59
N TYR A 143 28.58 0.63 2.58
CA TYR A 143 27.32 0.08 2.10
C TYR A 143 27.25 0.03 0.57
N LYS A 144 26.43 -0.87 0.05
CA LYS A 144 26.06 -0.96 -1.36
C LYS A 144 24.55 -1.10 -1.48
N ILE A 145 23.97 -0.38 -2.44
CA ILE A 145 22.57 -0.58 -2.81
C ILE A 145 22.52 -1.49 -4.02
N LYS A 146 21.78 -2.59 -3.94
CA LYS A 146 21.66 -3.56 -5.04
C LYS A 146 20.22 -4.02 -5.25
N PHE A 147 19.95 -4.52 -6.44
CA PHE A 147 18.69 -5.21 -6.74
C PHE A 147 18.85 -6.71 -6.53
N THR A 148 17.97 -7.30 -5.73
CA THR A 148 17.89 -8.75 -5.51
C THR A 148 16.55 -9.27 -6.00
N ARG A 149 16.53 -10.51 -6.52
CA ARG A 149 15.28 -11.14 -6.97
C ARG A 149 14.44 -11.49 -5.74
N ALA A 150 13.18 -11.10 -5.75
CA ALA A 150 12.24 -11.45 -4.69
C ALA A 150 11.56 -12.77 -5.02
N TYR A 151 11.72 -13.76 -4.14
CA TYR A 151 11.08 -15.06 -4.24
C TYR A 151 10.08 -15.27 -3.11
N VAL A 152 8.96 -15.91 -3.42
CA VAL A 152 8.03 -16.41 -2.42
C VAL A 152 8.43 -17.85 -2.12
N THR A 153 8.74 -18.13 -0.86
CA THR A 153 9.19 -19.44 -0.38
C THR A 153 8.12 -20.16 0.44
N HIS A 154 7.15 -19.41 0.95
CA HIS A 154 6.07 -19.94 1.78
C HIS A 154 4.74 -19.37 1.29
N THR A 155 3.71 -20.19 1.32
CA THR A 155 2.32 -19.81 1.08
C THR A 155 1.47 -20.21 2.28
N ARG A 156 0.35 -19.53 2.50
CA ARG A 156 -0.60 -20.00 3.51
C ARG A 156 -1.35 -21.21 2.98
N ASN A 157 -1.65 -22.14 3.89
CA ASN A 157 -2.59 -23.22 3.58
C ASN A 157 -3.94 -22.63 3.16
N VAL A 158 -4.66 -23.35 2.29
CA VAL A 158 -5.97 -22.97 1.82
C VAL A 158 -7.00 -23.83 2.52
N ASP A 159 -7.95 -23.21 3.21
CA ASP A 159 -9.15 -23.88 3.72
C ASP A 159 -10.33 -23.59 2.76
N PRO A 160 -10.78 -24.59 1.98
CA PRO A 160 -11.87 -24.40 1.03
C PRO A 160 -13.19 -23.99 1.69
N GLN A 161 -13.44 -24.37 2.95
CA GLN A 161 -14.69 -24.02 3.63
C GLN A 161 -14.71 -22.54 3.99
N LEU A 162 -13.60 -22.02 4.51
CA LEU A 162 -13.48 -20.58 4.79
C LEU A 162 -13.62 -19.76 3.51
N ASP A 163 -12.98 -20.18 2.43
CA ASP A 163 -13.06 -19.46 1.15
C ASP A 163 -14.47 -19.46 0.56
N LYS A 164 -15.18 -20.58 0.62
CA LYS A 164 -16.60 -20.66 0.23
C LYS A 164 -17.48 -19.73 1.05
N GLN A 165 -17.30 -19.70 2.37
CA GLN A 165 -18.08 -18.82 3.25
C GLN A 165 -17.81 -17.35 2.98
N ILE A 166 -16.54 -16.95 2.81
CA ILE A 166 -16.16 -15.58 2.46
C ILE A 166 -16.77 -15.19 1.11
N ALA A 167 -16.69 -16.07 0.11
CA ALA A 167 -17.25 -15.82 -1.22
C ALA A 167 -18.77 -15.63 -1.16
N PHE A 168 -19.48 -16.49 -0.43
CA PHE A 168 -20.94 -16.39 -0.24
C PHE A 168 -21.34 -15.07 0.40
N LEU A 169 -20.68 -14.66 1.49
CA LEU A 169 -20.96 -13.39 2.17
C LEU A 169 -20.70 -12.18 1.28
N LYS A 170 -19.60 -12.19 0.53
CA LYS A 170 -19.32 -11.14 -0.48
C LYS A 170 -20.37 -11.10 -1.57
N GLN A 171 -20.84 -12.25 -2.06
CA GLN A 171 -21.89 -12.31 -3.05
C GLN A 171 -23.21 -11.77 -2.50
N LYS A 172 -23.54 -12.06 -1.24
CA LYS A 172 -24.72 -11.49 -0.56
C LYS A 172 -24.64 -9.97 -0.48
N LEU A 173 -23.48 -9.38 -0.20
CA LEU A 173 -23.31 -7.92 -0.17
C LEU A 173 -23.53 -7.26 -1.54
N LYS A 174 -23.17 -7.94 -2.63
CA LYS A 174 -23.41 -7.46 -4.01
C LYS A 174 -24.89 -7.47 -4.43
N SER A 175 -25.77 -8.12 -3.66
CA SER A 175 -27.19 -8.20 -4.01
C SER A 175 -27.90 -6.84 -3.87
N LYS A 176 -28.96 -6.64 -4.67
CA LYS A 176 -29.73 -5.39 -4.72
C LYS A 176 -30.29 -5.04 -3.33
N GLY A 177 -30.09 -3.80 -2.91
CA GLY A 177 -30.46 -3.30 -1.58
C GLY A 177 -29.44 -3.57 -0.47
N TYR A 178 -28.66 -4.65 -0.51
CA TYR A 178 -27.50 -4.81 0.40
C TYR A 178 -26.34 -3.93 -0.05
N TYR A 179 -26.07 -3.89 -1.36
CA TYR A 179 -25.02 -3.07 -1.95
C TYR A 179 -25.24 -1.56 -1.70
N GLU A 180 -26.47 -1.08 -1.89
CA GLU A 180 -26.82 0.33 -1.64
C GLU A 180 -26.66 0.70 -0.16
N THR A 181 -27.03 -0.22 0.72
CA THR A 181 -26.91 -0.05 2.17
C THR A 181 -25.44 -0.07 2.62
N GLU A 182 -24.64 -0.97 2.07
CA GLU A 182 -23.20 -1.05 2.26
C GLU A 182 -22.51 0.25 1.82
N ARG A 183 -22.84 0.75 0.63
CA ARG A 183 -22.30 2.00 0.10
C ARG A 183 -22.62 3.20 0.99
N LYS A 184 -23.82 3.23 1.58
CA LYS A 184 -24.23 4.27 2.53
C LYS A 184 -23.46 4.17 3.85
N LEU A 185 -23.25 2.96 4.37
CA LEU A 185 -22.54 2.72 5.64
C LEU A 185 -21.03 2.92 5.52
N PHE A 186 -20.46 2.58 4.37
CA PHE A 186 -19.02 2.56 4.14
C PHE A 186 -18.62 3.29 2.84
N PRO A 187 -18.74 4.63 2.77
CA PRO A 187 -18.44 5.37 1.55
C PRO A 187 -17.01 5.20 1.04
N TRP A 188 -16.04 5.07 1.95
CA TRP A 188 -14.62 4.93 1.64
C TRP A 188 -14.26 3.60 0.96
N LEU A 189 -15.09 2.55 1.12
CA LEU A 189 -14.87 1.26 0.46
C LEU A 189 -15.11 1.30 -1.06
N THR A 190 -15.75 2.36 -1.56
CA THR A 190 -16.05 2.57 -2.99
C THR A 190 -15.14 3.60 -3.67
N TYR A 191 -14.08 4.05 -3.01
CA TYR A 191 -13.20 5.08 -3.57
C TYR A 191 -12.47 4.62 -4.84
N ASP A 192 -12.30 3.30 -5.02
CA ASP A 192 -11.67 2.72 -6.21
C ASP A 192 -12.60 2.62 -7.43
N ASP A 193 -13.93 2.64 -7.25
CA ASP A 193 -14.92 2.58 -8.35
C ASP A 193 -15.40 3.97 -8.82
N TRP A 194 -15.05 5.04 -8.09
CA TRP A 194 -15.58 6.39 -8.34
C TRP A 194 -14.95 7.12 -9.55
N PRO A 195 -13.64 7.02 -9.84
CA PRO A 195 -13.04 7.66 -11.01
C PRO A 195 -13.59 7.07 -12.32
N SER A 196 -13.61 5.74 -12.44
CA SER A 196 -14.03 5.03 -13.65
C SER A 196 -15.51 5.24 -14.01
N TYR A 197 -16.38 5.31 -13.00
CA TYR A 197 -17.82 5.57 -13.21
C TYR A 197 -18.10 7.03 -13.62
N ARG A 198 -17.33 7.99 -13.10
CA ARG A 198 -17.48 9.42 -13.46
C ARG A 198 -16.95 9.70 -14.86
N GLU A 199 -15.81 9.09 -15.21
CA GLU A 199 -15.18 9.16 -16.53
C GLU A 199 -16.08 8.52 -17.59
N SER A 200 -16.57 7.29 -17.38
CA SER A 200 -17.48 6.61 -18.32
C SER A 200 -18.81 7.37 -18.52
N ARG A 201 -19.36 7.99 -17.48
CA ARG A 201 -20.58 8.82 -17.61
C ARG A 201 -20.31 10.13 -18.36
N GLN A 202 -19.16 10.76 -18.16
CA GLN A 202 -18.76 11.94 -18.95
C GLN A 202 -18.51 11.57 -20.42
N GLU A 203 -17.89 10.43 -20.66
CA GLU A 203 -17.64 9.90 -22.01
C GLU A 203 -18.93 9.52 -22.73
N GLY A 204 -19.88 8.88 -22.03
CA GLY A 204 -21.24 8.64 -22.55
C GLY A 204 -21.98 9.94 -22.90
N LYS A 205 -21.90 10.97 -22.04
CA LYS A 205 -22.47 12.30 -22.33
C LYS A 205 -21.80 12.98 -23.53
N ARG A 206 -20.49 12.82 -23.71
CA ARG A 206 -19.76 13.31 -24.90
C ARG A 206 -20.25 12.60 -26.17
N LYS A 207 -20.31 11.26 -26.17
CA LYS A 207 -20.82 10.47 -27.30
C LYS A 207 -22.24 10.85 -27.71
N VAL A 208 -23.15 11.04 -26.74
CA VAL A 208 -24.53 11.50 -27.03
C VAL A 208 -24.55 12.90 -27.64
N ARG A 209 -23.68 13.81 -27.17
CA ARG A 209 -23.56 15.16 -27.71
C ARG A 209 -22.99 15.15 -29.13
N ASP A 210 -21.99 14.32 -29.39
CA ASP A 210 -21.38 14.16 -30.71
C ASP A 210 -22.37 13.55 -31.71
N LEU A 211 -23.19 12.58 -31.29
CA LEU A 211 -24.26 12.02 -32.11
C LEU A 211 -25.34 13.07 -32.44
N LYS A 212 -25.74 13.90 -31.47
CA LYS A 212 -26.65 15.03 -31.72
C LYS A 212 -26.05 16.02 -32.71
N ASN A 213 -24.78 16.38 -32.56
CA ASN A 213 -24.10 17.31 -33.46
C ASN A 213 -23.93 16.73 -34.88
N LYS A 214 -23.68 15.42 -35.01
CA LYS A 214 -23.64 14.73 -36.31
C LYS A 214 -25.02 14.68 -36.97
N GLY A 215 -26.09 14.42 -36.21
CA GLY A 215 -27.47 14.47 -36.71
C GLY A 215 -27.86 15.86 -37.20
N ILE A 216 -27.47 16.92 -36.48
CA ILE A 216 -27.69 18.31 -36.89
C ILE A 216 -26.92 18.65 -38.18
N LYS A 217 -25.66 18.21 -38.30
CA LYS A 217 -24.88 18.38 -39.53
C LYS A 217 -25.49 17.66 -40.74
N TYR A 218 -26.05 16.47 -40.53
CA TYR A 218 -26.72 15.72 -41.59
C TYR A 218 -27.98 16.45 -42.08
N LEU A 219 -28.81 16.96 -41.15
CA LEU A 219 -30.00 17.75 -41.47
C LEU A 219 -29.68 19.08 -42.15
N MET A 220 -28.54 19.72 -41.81
CA MET A 220 -28.09 20.94 -42.49
C MET A 220 -27.55 20.68 -43.90
N ASN A 221 -26.97 19.50 -44.15
CA ASN A 221 -26.49 19.12 -45.49
C ASN A 221 -27.61 18.62 -46.42
N GLU A 222 -28.76 18.17 -45.90
CA GLU A 222 -29.94 17.82 -46.69
C GLU A 222 -30.84 19.05 -47.01
N ALA A 223 -30.64 20.16 -46.30
CA ALA A 223 -31.41 21.40 -46.47
C ALA A 223 -30.72 22.46 -47.34
N CYS A 224 -29.57 22.15 -47.94
CA CYS A 224 -28.88 22.93 -48.96
C CYS A 224 -28.87 22.16 -50.28
#